data_AF-A0A3D2UQ46-F1
#
_entry.id   AF-A0A3D2UQ46-F1
#
_cell.length_a   1.000
_cell.length_b   1.000
_cell.length_c   1.000
_cell.angle_alpha   90.00
_cell.angle_beta   90.00
_cell.angle_gamma   90.00
#
_symmetry.space_group_name_H-M   'P 1'
#
loop_
_entity.id
_entity.type
_entity.pdbx_description
1 polymer ?
#
loop_
_entity_poly.entity_id
_entity_poly.type
_entity_poly.pdbx_seq_one_letter_code
_entity_poly.pdbx_strand_id
1 'polypeptide(L)'
;MSSLQKGRGLSKKDSRFDKCYTYFVDMRKHFSFISLLLVTLACALPSASPQVDIPQQPADINALQTAVVQTAAAAQTQTAIANPSLTPTYTPTSTRIPTITPSPTVTFIFLLPTLTPIPTDTPLGFISSGGVGTQDVSKFKTPAPWSCTVIVSQTQPPKWAVIEKKSEFYAFWTIQNTGSKTWTRTTIDLVYTGGYRHEGTKIQDTKETVPPGDTLRVSAFFVAPKNAGEYRSFFTLMVGNRQFCGMKIEFVVKD
;
A
#
# COMPACT_ATOMS: atom_id res chain seq x y z
N MET A 1 -14.55 81.01 -30.89
CA MET A 1 -16.02 80.85 -30.77
C MET A 1 -16.34 79.36 -30.84
N SER A 2 -16.59 78.74 -29.68
CA SER A 2 -17.89 78.12 -29.30
C SER A 2 -18.15 76.76 -30.01
N SER A 3 -17.87 75.63 -29.37
CA SER A 3 -18.75 74.86 -28.45
C SER A 3 -19.93 74.18 -29.16
N LEU A 4 -19.98 72.83 -29.15
CA LEU A 4 -20.98 72.05 -28.40
C LEU A 4 -20.84 70.52 -28.62
N GLN A 5 -21.01 69.79 -27.52
CA GLN A 5 -20.98 68.34 -27.31
C GLN A 5 -22.38 67.69 -27.49
N LYS A 6 -22.45 66.45 -28.03
CA LYS A 6 -23.45 65.38 -27.69
C LYS A 6 -23.20 64.12 -28.57
N GLY A 7 -23.20 62.86 -28.14
CA GLY A 7 -23.45 62.24 -26.84
C GLY A 7 -23.08 60.73 -26.80
N ARG A 8 -23.07 60.18 -25.58
CA ARG A 8 -23.05 58.75 -25.14
C ARG A 8 -23.97 57.85 -26.00
N GLY A 9 -23.76 56.56 -26.24
CA GLY A 9 -23.23 55.44 -25.42
C GLY A 9 -24.32 54.37 -25.23
N LEU A 10 -23.97 53.06 -25.28
CA LEU A 10 -24.71 51.77 -25.01
C LEU A 10 -24.70 50.83 -26.25
N SER A 11 -24.57 49.50 -26.19
CA SER A 11 -24.56 48.51 -25.10
C SER A 11 -23.95 47.20 -25.64
N LYS A 12 -22.94 46.65 -24.96
CA LYS A 12 -22.25 45.37 -25.29
C LYS A 12 -22.70 44.30 -24.28
N LYS A 13 -23.98 43.90 -24.33
CA LYS A 13 -24.62 43.07 -23.29
C LYS A 13 -25.57 41.97 -23.81
N ASP A 14 -25.37 41.44 -25.02
CA ASP A 14 -26.24 40.38 -25.60
C ASP A 14 -25.44 39.19 -26.18
N SER A 15 -24.62 38.49 -25.38
CA SER A 15 -24.10 37.17 -25.84
C SER A 15 -23.99 36.10 -24.75
N ARG A 16 -24.25 36.47 -23.49
CA ARG A 16 -24.25 35.50 -22.37
C ARG A 16 -25.63 34.90 -22.08
N PHE A 17 -26.71 35.57 -22.46
CA PHE A 17 -28.07 35.06 -22.24
C PHE A 17 -28.43 33.91 -23.18
N ASP A 18 -28.02 33.97 -24.45
CA ASP A 18 -28.31 32.92 -25.43
C ASP A 18 -27.64 31.57 -25.11
N LYS A 19 -26.46 31.61 -24.48
CA LYS A 19 -25.75 30.39 -24.04
C LYS A 19 -26.39 29.73 -22.82
N CYS A 20 -27.01 30.48 -21.91
CA CYS A 20 -27.73 29.87 -20.77
C CYS A 20 -29.03 29.19 -21.21
N TYR A 21 -29.72 29.72 -22.22
CA TYR A 21 -30.98 29.15 -22.71
C TYR A 21 -30.76 27.80 -23.42
N THR A 22 -29.71 27.68 -24.24
CA THR A 22 -29.38 26.41 -24.92
C THR A 22 -28.90 25.33 -23.95
N TYR A 23 -28.12 25.70 -22.91
CA TYR A 23 -27.73 24.77 -21.85
C TYR A 23 -28.92 24.26 -21.02
N PHE A 24 -29.93 25.09 -20.76
CA PHE A 24 -31.10 24.71 -19.98
C PHE A 24 -32.03 23.74 -20.74
N VAL A 25 -32.14 23.89 -22.06
CA VAL A 25 -32.95 23.01 -22.93
C VAL A 25 -32.29 21.64 -23.12
N ASP A 26 -30.96 21.59 -23.18
CA ASP A 26 -30.18 20.36 -23.31
C ASP A 26 -30.25 19.50 -22.02
N MET A 27 -30.11 20.14 -20.85
CA MET A 27 -30.20 19.48 -19.54
C MET A 27 -31.58 18.86 -19.29
N ARG A 28 -32.66 19.47 -19.79
CA ARG A 28 -34.03 18.94 -19.70
C ARG A 28 -34.24 17.68 -20.54
N LYS A 29 -33.59 17.58 -21.71
CA LYS A 29 -33.64 16.36 -22.54
C LYS A 29 -32.87 15.23 -21.88
N HIS A 30 -31.68 15.49 -21.35
CA HIS A 30 -30.88 14.49 -20.66
C HIS A 30 -31.53 13.99 -19.36
N PHE A 31 -32.19 14.87 -18.58
CA PHE A 31 -32.94 14.47 -17.39
C PHE A 31 -34.13 13.55 -17.73
N SER A 32 -34.80 13.80 -18.87
CA SER A 32 -35.90 12.96 -19.35
C SER A 32 -35.43 11.57 -19.80
N PHE A 33 -34.24 11.46 -20.41
CA PHE A 33 -33.66 10.17 -20.78
C PHE A 33 -33.15 9.38 -19.57
N ILE A 34 -32.57 10.04 -18.57
CA ILE A 34 -32.10 9.39 -17.32
C ILE A 34 -33.27 8.88 -16.49
N SER A 35 -34.38 9.64 -16.42
CA SER A 35 -35.62 9.20 -15.77
C SER A 35 -36.22 7.95 -16.44
N LEU A 36 -36.19 7.86 -17.77
CA LEU A 36 -36.73 6.72 -18.50
C LEU A 36 -35.88 5.44 -18.28
N LEU A 37 -34.55 5.59 -18.21
CA LEU A 37 -33.63 4.48 -17.93
C LEU A 37 -33.82 3.89 -16.52
N LEU A 38 -34.07 4.74 -15.52
CA LEU A 38 -34.28 4.33 -14.13
C LEU A 38 -35.62 3.58 -13.92
N VAL A 39 -36.67 3.94 -14.66
CA VAL A 39 -37.97 3.25 -14.59
C VAL A 39 -37.91 1.85 -15.21
N THR A 40 -37.09 1.64 -16.23
CA THR A 40 -36.92 0.30 -16.84
C THR A 40 -36.14 -0.68 -15.98
N LEU A 41 -35.26 -0.20 -15.07
CA LEU A 41 -34.45 -1.07 -14.20
C LEU A 41 -35.21 -1.55 -12.95
N ALA A 42 -36.32 -0.88 -12.58
CA ALA A 42 -37.17 -1.27 -11.45
C ALA A 42 -38.17 -2.40 -11.77
N CYS A 43 -38.31 -2.79 -13.05
CA CYS A 43 -39.26 -3.82 -13.49
C CYS A 43 -38.64 -5.25 -13.53
N ALA A 44 -37.39 -5.41 -13.09
CA ALA A 44 -36.67 -6.70 -13.09
C ALA A 44 -36.53 -7.34 -11.68
N LEU A 45 -37.49 -7.10 -10.78
CA LEU A 45 -37.58 -7.85 -9.51
C LEU A 45 -38.52 -9.07 -9.71
N PRO A 46 -38.02 -10.31 -9.62
CA PRO A 46 -38.89 -11.47 -9.55
C PRO A 46 -39.67 -11.46 -8.23
N SER A 47 -40.97 -11.28 -8.36
CA SER A 47 -41.97 -11.42 -7.29
C SER A 47 -42.16 -12.88 -6.87
N ALA A 48 -42.33 -13.06 -5.56
CA ALA A 48 -43.00 -14.17 -4.86
C ALA A 48 -42.31 -15.55 -4.88
N SER A 49 -41.73 -15.93 -3.73
CA SER A 49 -41.68 -17.33 -3.29
C SER A 49 -42.92 -17.62 -2.43
N PRO A 50 -43.59 -18.78 -2.58
CA PRO A 50 -44.70 -19.16 -1.73
C PRO A 50 -44.22 -19.43 -0.30
N GLN A 51 -44.94 -18.90 0.69
CA GLN A 51 -44.75 -19.30 2.08
C GLN A 51 -45.25 -20.75 2.23
N VAL A 52 -44.33 -21.65 2.59
CA VAL A 52 -44.64 -23.02 2.98
C VAL A 52 -45.03 -23.00 4.46
N ASP A 53 -46.30 -23.23 4.76
CA ASP A 53 -46.75 -23.57 6.11
C ASP A 53 -46.17 -24.93 6.49
N ILE A 54 -45.35 -24.97 7.55
CA ILE A 54 -44.85 -26.21 8.13
C ILE A 54 -45.79 -26.61 9.29
N PRO A 55 -46.30 -27.86 9.33
CA PRO A 55 -47.06 -28.35 10.48
C PRO A 55 -46.16 -28.39 11.71
N GLN A 56 -46.58 -27.72 12.79
CA GLN A 56 -45.91 -27.86 14.08
C GLN A 56 -46.27 -29.21 14.71
N GLN A 57 -45.42 -30.21 14.45
CA GLN A 57 -45.46 -31.51 15.14
C GLN A 57 -44.34 -31.54 16.20
N PRO A 58 -44.58 -32.05 17.42
CA PRO A 58 -43.57 -32.06 18.47
C PRO A 58 -42.36 -32.87 18.02
N ALA A 59 -41.18 -32.25 17.97
CA ALA A 59 -39.96 -32.93 17.58
C ALA A 59 -39.56 -33.95 18.66
N ASP A 60 -39.74 -35.24 18.36
CA ASP A 60 -39.02 -36.30 19.04
C ASP A 60 -37.56 -36.28 18.54
N ILE A 61 -36.69 -35.72 19.38
CA ILE A 61 -35.27 -35.43 19.07
C ILE A 61 -34.48 -36.70 18.72
N ASN A 62 -34.96 -37.90 19.09
CA ASN A 62 -34.25 -39.16 18.85
C ASN A 62 -34.45 -39.73 17.43
N ALA A 63 -35.52 -39.36 16.72
CA ALA A 63 -35.78 -39.87 15.36
C ALA A 63 -34.95 -39.15 14.28
N LEU A 64 -34.56 -37.89 14.52
CA LEU A 64 -33.79 -37.07 13.56
C LEU A 64 -32.32 -37.51 13.45
N GLN A 65 -31.72 -38.03 14.52
CA GLN A 65 -30.31 -38.46 14.46
C GLN A 65 -30.12 -39.73 13.61
N THR A 66 -31.13 -40.60 13.56
CA THR A 66 -31.07 -41.85 12.78
C THR A 66 -31.21 -41.62 11.28
N ALA A 67 -32.03 -40.66 10.86
CA ALA A 67 -32.22 -40.33 9.45
C ALA A 67 -30.95 -39.75 8.80
N VAL A 68 -30.19 -38.92 9.53
CA VAL A 68 -28.96 -38.29 9.02
C VAL A 68 -27.84 -39.30 8.79
N VAL A 69 -27.75 -40.35 9.63
CA VAL A 69 -26.74 -41.41 9.48
C VAL A 69 -27.03 -42.31 8.28
N GLN A 70 -28.30 -42.62 8.02
CA GLN A 70 -28.68 -43.46 6.87
C GLN A 70 -28.47 -42.76 5.52
N THR A 71 -28.68 -41.43 5.43
CA THR A 71 -28.45 -40.68 4.19
C THR A 71 -26.95 -40.56 3.85
N ALA A 72 -26.08 -40.47 4.86
CA ALA A 72 -24.63 -40.41 4.65
C ALA A 72 -24.05 -41.74 4.09
N ALA A 73 -24.58 -42.89 4.52
CA ALA A 73 -24.12 -44.19 4.05
C ALA A 73 -24.53 -44.48 2.58
N ALA A 74 -25.72 -44.03 2.16
CA ALA A 74 -26.21 -44.21 0.79
C ALA A 74 -25.48 -43.32 -0.24
N ALA A 75 -25.00 -42.14 0.17
CA ALA A 75 -24.26 -41.23 -0.71
C ALA A 75 -22.82 -41.72 -1.01
N GLN A 76 -22.23 -42.56 -0.16
CA GLN A 76 -20.86 -43.05 -0.35
C GLN A 76 -20.76 -44.28 -1.27
N THR A 77 -21.87 -44.96 -1.59
CA THR A 77 -21.84 -46.19 -2.41
C THR A 77 -21.96 -45.94 -3.92
N GLN A 78 -22.26 -44.73 -4.39
CA GLN A 78 -22.46 -44.42 -5.81
C GLN A 78 -21.21 -43.88 -6.54
N THR A 79 -20.12 -43.57 -5.84
CA THR A 79 -18.90 -43.02 -6.46
C THR A 79 -17.83 -44.07 -6.83
N ALA A 80 -18.12 -45.36 -6.63
CA ALA A 80 -17.16 -46.45 -6.87
C ALA A 80 -17.31 -47.17 -8.23
N ILE A 81 -18.33 -46.83 -9.05
CA ILE A 81 -18.64 -47.61 -10.29
C ILE A 81 -18.27 -46.85 -11.58
N ALA A 82 -17.83 -45.60 -11.51
CA ALA A 82 -17.59 -44.76 -12.68
C ALA A 82 -16.13 -44.30 -12.85
N ASN A 83 -15.15 -45.22 -12.96
CA ASN A 83 -14.00 -45.06 -13.89
C ASN A 83 -13.05 -46.29 -13.90
N PRO A 84 -12.94 -47.06 -15.00
CA PRO A 84 -11.80 -47.93 -15.26
C PRO A 84 -10.84 -47.31 -16.30
N SER A 85 -9.52 -47.29 -16.02
CA SER A 85 -8.45 -47.80 -16.90
C SER A 85 -7.05 -47.38 -16.41
N LEU A 86 -6.14 -48.34 -16.52
CA LEU A 86 -4.76 -48.38 -16.03
C LEU A 86 -3.83 -47.49 -16.88
N THR A 87 -3.16 -46.52 -16.25
CA THR A 87 -1.97 -45.87 -16.83
C THR A 87 -0.81 -46.06 -15.84
N PRO A 88 0.34 -46.64 -16.24
CA PRO A 88 1.49 -46.76 -15.35
C PRO A 88 2.18 -45.40 -15.22
N THR A 89 1.89 -44.70 -14.13
CA THR A 89 2.58 -43.45 -13.79
C THR A 89 3.61 -43.75 -12.70
N TYR A 90 4.86 -43.42 -13.01
CA TYR A 90 6.05 -43.57 -12.19
C TYR A 90 5.82 -43.25 -10.72
N THR A 91 6.17 -44.20 -9.85
CA THR A 91 6.18 -44.06 -8.39
C THR A 91 7.25 -43.03 -7.99
N PRO A 92 6.90 -41.86 -7.43
CA PRO A 92 7.89 -41.05 -6.75
C PRO A 92 8.33 -41.76 -5.47
N THR A 93 9.65 -41.93 -5.31
CA THR A 93 10.28 -42.43 -4.09
C THR A 93 9.81 -41.61 -2.89
N SER A 94 9.45 -42.29 -1.80
CA SER A 94 9.05 -41.67 -0.52
C SER A 94 10.10 -40.65 -0.07
N THR A 95 9.77 -39.36 -0.21
CA THR A 95 10.56 -38.28 0.35
C THR A 95 10.20 -38.17 1.82
N ARG A 96 11.21 -38.26 2.70
CA ARG A 96 11.03 -38.17 4.16
C ARG A 96 10.20 -36.94 4.50
N ILE A 97 9.12 -37.16 5.26
CA ILE A 97 8.32 -36.10 5.86
C ILE A 97 9.25 -35.25 6.74
N PRO A 98 9.29 -33.92 6.60
CA PRO A 98 10.04 -33.08 7.51
C PRO A 98 9.46 -33.24 8.92
N THR A 99 10.30 -33.64 9.86
CA THR A 99 9.97 -33.61 11.29
C THR A 99 9.58 -32.19 11.66
N ILE A 100 8.37 -32.00 12.18
CA ILE A 100 7.96 -30.74 12.79
C ILE A 100 8.97 -30.39 13.88
N THR A 101 9.82 -29.40 13.61
CA THR A 101 10.65 -28.80 14.64
C THR A 101 9.68 -28.03 15.55
N PRO A 102 9.65 -28.27 16.87
CA PRO A 102 8.76 -27.52 17.75
C PRO A 102 9.05 -26.03 17.58
N SER A 103 8.06 -25.29 17.13
CA SER A 103 8.09 -23.82 17.13
C SER A 103 8.28 -23.37 18.57
N PRO A 104 9.18 -22.42 18.87
CA PRO A 104 9.30 -21.90 20.22
C PRO A 104 7.96 -21.33 20.65
N THR A 105 7.38 -21.94 21.69
CA THR A 105 6.18 -21.43 22.36
C THR A 105 6.49 -20.01 22.83
N VAL A 106 5.70 -19.04 22.39
CA VAL A 106 5.79 -17.66 22.89
C VAL A 106 5.42 -17.69 24.38
N THR A 107 6.43 -17.75 25.25
CA THR A 107 6.25 -17.54 26.67
C THR A 107 6.04 -16.04 26.88
N PHE A 108 4.82 -15.64 27.23
CA PHE A 108 4.57 -14.28 27.70
C PHE A 108 5.25 -14.11 29.06
N ILE A 109 6.48 -13.62 29.04
CA ILE A 109 7.13 -13.10 30.24
C ILE A 109 6.46 -11.76 30.52
N PHE A 110 5.63 -11.67 31.55
CA PHE A 110 5.27 -10.39 32.17
C PHE A 110 6.56 -9.81 32.76
N LEU A 111 7.31 -9.09 31.94
CA LEU A 111 8.34 -8.17 32.40
C LEU A 111 7.62 -7.03 33.11
N LEU A 112 7.63 -7.07 34.44
CA LEU A 112 7.43 -5.86 35.24
C LEU A 112 8.37 -4.79 34.66
N PRO A 113 7.89 -3.55 34.41
CA PRO A 113 8.79 -2.48 34.03
C PRO A 113 9.79 -2.30 35.17
N THR A 114 11.02 -2.78 34.97
CA THR A 114 12.16 -2.37 35.77
C THR A 114 12.28 -0.87 35.55
N LEU A 115 12.11 -0.11 36.64
CA LEU A 115 12.42 1.32 36.67
C LEU A 115 13.80 1.50 36.05
N THR A 116 13.83 2.04 34.83
CA THR A 116 15.05 2.47 34.19
C THR A 116 15.75 3.40 35.19
N PRO A 117 17.02 3.14 35.57
CA PRO A 117 17.76 4.13 36.32
C PRO A 117 17.75 5.41 35.49
N ILE A 118 17.22 6.47 36.09
CA ILE A 118 17.33 7.85 35.61
C ILE A 118 18.81 8.04 35.23
N PRO A 119 19.15 8.64 34.08
CA PRO A 119 20.54 8.87 33.73
C PRO A 119 21.21 9.61 34.89
N THR A 120 22.07 8.90 35.62
CA THR A 120 22.95 9.51 36.60
C THR A 120 23.81 10.47 35.82
N ASP A 121 23.61 11.76 36.09
CA ASP A 121 24.45 12.85 35.64
C ASP A 121 25.90 12.41 35.85
N THR A 122 26.53 11.97 34.77
CA THR A 122 27.89 11.45 34.83
C THR A 122 28.72 12.71 34.97
N PRO A 123 29.37 12.94 36.13
CA PRO A 123 30.14 14.16 36.30
C PRO A 123 31.15 14.19 35.17
N LEU A 124 31.12 15.27 34.37
CA LEU A 124 32.20 15.55 33.43
C LEU A 124 33.49 15.50 34.25
N GLY A 125 34.28 14.46 34.00
CA GLY A 125 35.59 14.32 34.60
C GLY A 125 36.42 15.52 34.18
N PHE A 126 36.49 16.52 35.04
CA PHE A 126 37.51 17.55 34.96
C PHE A 126 38.84 16.84 35.18
N ILE A 127 39.51 16.50 34.09
CA ILE A 127 40.87 16.01 34.13
C ILE A 127 41.74 17.21 34.50
N SER A 128 42.05 17.30 35.79
CA SER A 128 43.15 18.10 36.29
C SER A 128 44.45 17.55 35.71
N SER A 129 45.33 18.48 35.33
CA SER A 129 46.65 18.30 34.75
C SER A 129 47.41 17.07 35.29
N GLY A 130 47.74 16.11 34.42
CA GLY A 130 48.67 15.04 34.76
C GLY A 130 48.83 13.95 33.70
N GLY A 131 49.81 14.10 32.81
CA GLY A 131 50.66 13.00 32.34
C GLY A 131 50.09 11.92 31.40
N VAL A 132 50.27 12.16 30.10
CA VAL A 132 50.69 11.22 29.03
C VAL A 132 50.15 9.78 29.04
N GLY A 133 49.16 9.55 28.18
CA GLY A 133 48.85 8.27 27.54
C GLY A 133 48.09 8.54 26.24
N THR A 134 48.79 8.65 25.12
CA THR A 134 48.21 8.94 23.80
C THR A 134 47.44 7.73 23.26
N GLN A 135 46.21 7.55 23.71
CA GLN A 135 45.20 6.80 22.97
C GLN A 135 44.53 7.77 22.00
N ASP A 136 44.61 7.46 20.71
CA ASP A 136 44.10 8.28 19.63
C ASP A 136 42.56 8.20 19.59
N VAL A 137 41.90 9.02 20.41
CA VAL A 137 40.43 9.19 20.44
C VAL A 137 39.96 10.10 19.27
N SER A 138 40.83 10.41 18.29
CA SER A 138 40.57 11.47 17.28
C SER A 138 39.60 11.13 16.15
N LYS A 139 38.85 10.01 16.19
CA LYS A 139 37.94 9.65 15.10
C LYS A 139 36.51 9.25 15.49
N PHE A 140 35.95 9.80 16.56
CA PHE A 140 34.49 9.81 16.65
C PHE A 140 33.93 10.90 15.73
N LYS A 141 33.69 10.54 14.46
CA LYS A 141 33.09 11.45 13.47
C LYS A 141 31.70 11.84 13.99
N THR A 142 31.53 13.10 14.38
CA THR A 142 30.23 13.64 14.75
C THR A 142 29.21 13.32 13.65
N PRO A 143 28.11 12.62 13.94
CA PRO A 143 27.12 12.27 12.93
C PRO A 143 26.55 13.54 12.29
N ALA A 144 26.59 13.59 10.95
CA ALA A 144 25.96 14.68 10.22
C ALA A 144 24.45 14.74 10.57
N PRO A 145 23.83 15.94 10.62
CA PRO A 145 22.45 16.06 11.10
C PRO A 145 21.47 15.26 10.25
N TRP A 146 21.64 15.29 8.93
CA TRP A 146 20.80 14.61 7.95
C TRP A 146 21.66 13.61 7.21
N SER A 147 21.65 12.36 7.68
CA SER A 147 22.38 11.23 7.11
C SER A 147 21.49 10.01 7.13
N CYS A 148 21.59 9.18 6.10
CA CYS A 148 20.81 7.96 6.00
C CYS A 148 21.64 6.80 5.46
N THR A 149 21.11 5.60 5.63
CA THR A 149 21.55 4.40 4.93
C THR A 149 20.34 3.67 4.36
N VAL A 150 20.33 3.38 3.06
CA VAL A 150 19.29 2.54 2.45
C VAL A 150 19.64 1.07 2.68
N ILE A 151 18.71 0.32 3.30
CA ILE A 151 18.87 -1.11 3.52
C ILE A 151 18.51 -1.84 2.22
N VAL A 152 19.50 -2.01 1.34
CA VAL A 152 19.30 -2.53 -0.02
C VAL A 152 18.66 -3.92 -0.04
N SER A 153 18.97 -4.77 0.95
CA SER A 153 18.37 -6.11 1.08
C SER A 153 16.87 -6.10 1.36
N GLN A 154 16.32 -4.97 1.82
CA GLN A 154 14.89 -4.79 2.08
C GLN A 154 14.21 -3.90 1.02
N THR A 155 14.93 -3.54 -0.04
CA THR A 155 14.34 -2.82 -1.18
C THR A 155 13.54 -3.78 -2.05
N GLN A 156 12.32 -3.39 -2.39
CA GLN A 156 11.42 -4.14 -3.25
C GLN A 156 10.95 -3.27 -4.43
N PRO A 157 10.74 -3.82 -5.64
CA PRO A 157 11.23 -5.14 -6.05
C PRO A 157 12.75 -5.25 -5.96
N PRO A 158 13.32 -6.47 -5.91
CA PRO A 158 14.76 -6.66 -5.95
C PRO A 158 15.38 -6.01 -7.18
N LYS A 159 16.66 -5.65 -7.06
CA LYS A 159 17.42 -5.11 -8.19
C LYS A 159 17.34 -6.05 -9.38
N TRP A 160 16.99 -5.50 -10.55
CA TRP A 160 16.80 -6.22 -11.81
C TRP A 160 15.66 -7.25 -11.80
N ALA A 161 14.68 -7.08 -10.91
CA ALA A 161 13.46 -7.86 -10.98
C ALA A 161 12.80 -7.70 -12.36
N VAL A 162 12.29 -8.81 -12.87
CA VAL A 162 11.50 -8.84 -14.10
C VAL A 162 10.08 -8.47 -13.75
N ILE A 163 9.56 -7.43 -14.39
CA ILE A 163 8.21 -6.91 -14.19
C ILE A 163 7.44 -7.04 -15.51
N GLU A 164 6.22 -7.55 -15.44
CA GLU A 164 5.34 -7.71 -16.60
C GLU A 164 4.96 -6.36 -17.21
N LYS A 165 4.86 -6.31 -18.54
CA LYS A 165 4.45 -5.10 -19.27
C LYS A 165 3.13 -4.55 -18.74
N LYS A 166 3.06 -3.23 -18.54
CA LYS A 166 1.87 -2.52 -18.06
C LYS A 166 1.34 -2.96 -16.69
N SER A 167 2.06 -3.82 -15.96
CA SER A 167 1.64 -4.23 -14.64
C SER A 167 1.88 -3.12 -13.62
N GLU A 168 1.05 -3.11 -12.57
CA GLU A 168 1.18 -2.17 -11.46
C GLU A 168 2.03 -2.79 -10.37
N PHE A 169 2.92 -2.00 -9.77
CA PHE A 169 3.71 -2.45 -8.64
C PHE A 169 4.10 -1.28 -7.73
N TYR A 170 4.48 -1.61 -6.50
CA TYR A 170 5.06 -0.65 -5.56
C TYR A 170 6.56 -0.91 -5.44
N ALA A 171 7.33 0.17 -5.53
CA ALA A 171 8.70 0.19 -5.04
C ALA A 171 8.68 0.53 -3.54
N PHE A 172 9.41 -0.22 -2.73
CA PHE A 172 9.59 0.01 -1.30
C PHE A 172 11.06 0.15 -0.97
N TRP A 173 11.38 1.09 -0.09
CA TRP A 173 12.72 1.24 0.48
C TRP A 173 12.62 1.28 2.00
N THR A 174 13.44 0.48 2.68
CA THR A 174 13.70 0.65 4.10
C THR A 174 14.97 1.48 4.28
N ILE A 175 14.88 2.53 5.08
CA ILE A 175 15.91 3.56 5.20
C ILE A 175 16.19 3.76 6.69
N GLN A 176 17.45 3.64 7.10
CA GLN A 176 17.88 3.93 8.46
C GLN A 176 18.30 5.38 8.61
N ASN A 177 17.88 6.02 9.70
CA ASN A 177 18.39 7.32 10.12
C ASN A 177 19.75 7.16 10.78
N THR A 178 20.81 7.51 10.08
CA THR A 178 22.20 7.48 10.59
C THR A 178 22.69 8.88 10.98
N GLY A 179 21.79 9.87 10.97
CA GLY A 179 22.08 11.25 11.34
C GLY A 179 21.82 11.51 12.83
N SER A 180 22.13 12.74 13.25
CA SER A 180 21.88 13.19 14.64
C SER A 180 20.51 13.87 14.84
N LYS A 181 19.76 14.16 13.77
CA LYS A 181 18.42 14.76 13.86
C LYS A 181 17.33 13.73 13.65
N THR A 182 16.28 13.82 14.48
CA THR A 182 15.02 13.11 14.28
C THR A 182 14.33 13.62 13.01
N TRP A 183 13.90 12.69 12.18
CA TRP A 183 13.07 12.98 11.02
C TRP A 183 11.62 13.08 11.48
N THR A 184 10.98 14.22 11.27
CA THR A 184 9.56 14.37 11.65
C THR A 184 8.67 14.18 10.45
N ARG A 185 7.45 13.74 10.72
CA ARG A 185 6.43 13.41 9.73
C ARG A 185 6.13 14.50 8.70
N THR A 186 6.34 15.76 9.06
CA THR A 186 6.00 16.93 8.24
C THR A 186 7.22 17.65 7.67
N THR A 187 8.43 17.17 7.95
CA THR A 187 9.67 17.82 7.49
C THR A 187 10.41 17.02 6.44
N ILE A 188 10.12 15.73 6.32
CA ILE A 188 10.78 14.85 5.36
C ILE A 188 9.82 14.50 4.24
N ASP A 189 10.28 14.77 3.02
CA ASP A 189 9.56 14.51 1.79
C ASP A 189 10.28 13.43 0.98
N LEU A 190 9.55 12.43 0.48
CA LEU A 190 10.03 11.55 -0.59
C LEU A 190 9.77 12.22 -1.95
N VAL A 191 10.85 12.50 -2.68
CA VAL A 191 10.81 13.26 -3.93
C VAL A 191 11.43 12.43 -5.05
N TYR A 192 10.70 12.29 -6.15
CA TYR A 192 11.25 11.75 -7.40
C TYR A 192 12.25 12.76 -8.00
N THR A 193 13.42 12.28 -8.42
CA THR A 193 14.51 13.15 -8.93
C THR A 193 14.90 12.86 -10.37
N GLY A 194 14.53 11.71 -10.94
CA GLY A 194 14.82 11.41 -12.35
C GLY A 194 14.63 9.96 -12.76
N GLY A 195 14.80 9.67 -14.05
CA GLY A 195 14.63 8.33 -14.64
C GLY A 195 13.19 8.03 -15.06
N TYR A 196 12.77 6.78 -15.01
CA TYR A 196 11.42 6.37 -15.34
C TYR A 196 10.41 6.89 -14.30
N ARG A 197 9.41 7.67 -14.72
CA ARG A 197 8.36 8.20 -13.83
C ARG A 197 7.00 7.73 -14.28
N HIS A 198 6.19 7.29 -13.34
CA HIS A 198 4.75 7.15 -13.55
C HIS A 198 4.02 8.42 -13.08
N GLU A 199 2.98 8.85 -13.79
CA GLU A 199 2.27 10.11 -13.53
C GLU A 199 1.70 10.20 -12.10
N GLY A 200 1.42 9.06 -11.46
CA GLY A 200 0.95 8.99 -10.06
C GLY A 200 1.99 9.29 -8.98
N THR A 201 3.29 9.35 -9.29
CA THR A 201 4.32 9.58 -8.28
C THR A 201 4.39 11.06 -7.88
N LYS A 202 3.66 11.42 -6.82
CA LYS A 202 3.69 12.75 -6.17
C LYS A 202 4.80 12.84 -5.12
N ILE A 203 5.10 14.06 -4.67
CA ILE A 203 5.86 14.27 -3.42
C ILE A 203 5.02 13.68 -2.28
N GLN A 204 5.66 12.90 -1.41
CA GLN A 204 4.99 12.20 -0.32
C GLN A 204 5.64 12.54 1.01
N ASP A 205 4.85 13.08 1.94
CA ASP A 205 5.25 13.23 3.33
C ASP A 205 5.47 11.84 3.95
N THR A 206 6.49 11.71 4.80
CA THR A 206 6.65 10.49 5.59
C THR A 206 5.48 10.34 6.56
N LYS A 207 5.13 9.11 6.93
CA LYS A 207 4.00 8.86 7.87
C LYS A 207 4.43 8.71 9.32
N GLU A 208 5.73 8.70 9.57
CA GLU A 208 6.33 8.33 10.83
C GLU A 208 7.41 9.34 11.23
N THR A 209 7.56 9.53 12.54
CA THR A 209 8.72 10.23 13.11
C THR A 209 9.81 9.21 13.38
N VAL A 210 11.03 9.49 12.92
CA VAL A 210 12.14 8.52 12.90
C VAL A 210 13.34 9.10 13.66
N PRO A 211 13.53 8.71 14.93
CA PRO A 211 14.71 9.06 15.72
C PRO A 211 16.03 8.59 15.07
N PRO A 212 17.18 9.17 15.47
CA PRO A 212 18.49 8.61 15.15
C PRO A 212 18.59 7.13 15.52
N GLY A 213 19.09 6.29 14.59
CA GLY A 213 19.24 4.84 14.75
C GLY A 213 18.06 4.03 14.21
N ASP A 214 16.86 4.61 14.13
CA ASP A 214 15.64 3.93 13.70
C ASP A 214 15.48 3.87 12.18
N THR A 215 14.47 3.14 11.71
CA THR A 215 14.20 2.90 10.29
C THR A 215 12.84 3.43 9.85
N LEU A 216 12.78 3.88 8.60
CA LEU A 216 11.60 4.34 7.89
C LEU A 216 11.37 3.47 6.66
N ARG A 217 10.12 3.04 6.43
CA ARG A 217 9.74 2.37 5.18
C ARG A 217 8.87 3.29 4.33
N VAL A 218 9.37 3.63 3.13
CA VAL A 218 8.66 4.47 2.16
C VAL A 218 8.32 3.69 0.90
N SER A 219 7.34 4.17 0.14
CA SER A 219 6.95 3.55 -1.12
C SER A 219 6.62 4.53 -2.23
N ALA A 220 6.70 4.05 -3.46
CA ALA A 220 6.23 4.75 -4.66
C ALA A 220 5.49 3.78 -5.57
N PHE A 221 4.35 4.22 -6.09
CA PHE A 221 3.55 3.47 -7.04
C PHE A 221 4.08 3.63 -8.46
N PHE A 222 4.11 2.52 -9.21
CA PHE A 222 4.54 2.44 -10.60
C PHE A 222 3.56 1.65 -11.45
N VAL A 223 3.48 2.04 -12.72
CA VAL A 223 2.99 1.19 -13.81
C VAL A 223 4.18 0.86 -14.68
N ALA A 224 4.38 -0.41 -15.02
CA ALA A 224 5.49 -0.83 -15.86
C ALA A 224 5.32 -0.34 -17.32
N PRO A 225 6.40 0.06 -18.01
CA PRO A 225 6.38 0.41 -19.41
C PRO A 225 5.77 -0.66 -20.32
N LYS A 226 5.24 -0.22 -21.47
CA LYS A 226 4.79 -1.13 -22.54
C LYS A 226 5.96 -1.80 -23.27
N ASN A 227 7.08 -1.09 -23.39
CA ASN A 227 8.23 -1.56 -24.15
C ASN A 227 9.14 -2.38 -23.25
N ALA A 228 9.69 -3.47 -23.78
CA ALA A 228 10.74 -4.19 -23.09
C ALA A 228 12.00 -3.32 -22.93
N GLY A 229 12.75 -3.56 -21.87
CA GLY A 229 13.98 -2.83 -21.58
C GLY A 229 14.32 -2.76 -20.10
N GLU A 230 15.46 -2.13 -19.82
CA GLU A 230 15.90 -1.81 -18.46
C GLU A 230 15.43 -0.41 -18.06
N TYR A 231 14.86 -0.31 -16.87
CA TYR A 231 14.33 0.93 -16.34
C TYR A 231 14.93 1.22 -14.98
N ARG A 232 15.21 2.50 -14.74
CA ARG A 232 15.70 3.02 -13.46
C ARG A 232 14.91 4.25 -13.07
N SER A 233 14.52 4.35 -11.81
CA SER A 233 13.95 5.57 -11.23
C SER A 233 14.73 5.98 -10.00
N PHE A 234 14.95 7.27 -9.85
CA PHE A 234 15.73 7.88 -8.79
C PHE A 234 14.83 8.72 -7.89
N PHE A 235 15.05 8.60 -6.59
CA PHE A 235 14.34 9.32 -5.55
C PHE A 235 15.30 9.86 -4.53
N THR A 236 14.84 10.82 -3.75
CA THR A 236 15.57 11.26 -2.57
C THR A 236 14.62 11.64 -1.43
N LEU A 237 15.09 11.47 -0.19
CA LEU A 237 14.48 12.17 0.93
C LEU A 237 15.02 13.61 0.98
N MET A 238 14.09 14.55 1.14
CA MET A 238 14.37 15.97 1.28
C MET A 238 13.93 16.48 2.65
N VAL A 239 14.66 17.48 3.17
CA VAL A 239 14.24 18.30 4.31
C VAL A 239 14.27 19.77 3.89
N GLY A 240 13.09 20.38 3.74
CA GLY A 240 12.95 21.64 3.03
C GLY A 240 13.59 21.53 1.63
N ASN A 241 14.59 22.37 1.32
CA ASN A 241 15.27 22.35 0.02
C ASN A 241 16.51 21.45 -0.03
N ARG A 242 16.83 20.72 1.04
CA ARG A 242 18.04 19.89 1.12
C ARG A 242 17.73 18.43 0.81
N GLN A 243 18.35 17.89 -0.23
CA GLN A 243 18.41 16.44 -0.47
C GLN A 243 19.44 15.81 0.48
N PHE A 244 19.12 14.68 1.10
CA PHE A 244 20.06 14.01 2.03
C PHE A 244 20.10 12.49 1.94
N CYS A 245 19.16 11.86 1.24
CA CYS A 245 19.12 10.40 1.13
C CYS A 245 18.74 9.97 -0.27
N GLY A 246 19.70 9.57 -1.11
CA GLY A 246 19.42 9.09 -2.47
C GLY A 246 19.04 7.61 -2.50
N MET A 247 18.02 7.26 -3.28
CA MET A 247 17.61 5.88 -3.50
C MET A 247 17.21 5.67 -4.96
N LYS A 248 17.21 4.40 -5.39
CA LYS A 248 16.81 4.04 -6.75
C LYS A 248 16.09 2.70 -6.77
N ILE A 249 15.30 2.50 -7.81
CA ILE A 249 14.79 1.18 -8.22
C ILE A 249 15.31 0.87 -9.61
N GLU A 250 15.63 -0.40 -9.86
CA GLU A 250 16.16 -0.90 -11.13
C GLU A 250 15.39 -2.18 -11.48
N PHE A 251 14.72 -2.21 -12.63
CA PHE A 251 13.87 -3.33 -13.04
C PHE A 251 13.94 -3.56 -14.56
N VAL A 252 13.54 -4.75 -15.00
CA VAL A 252 13.54 -5.15 -16.41
C VAL A 252 12.11 -5.46 -16.83
N VAL A 253 11.67 -4.93 -17.96
CA VAL A 253 10.45 -5.37 -18.64
C VAL A 253 10.84 -6.29 -19.77
N LYS A 254 10.29 -7.51 -19.79
CA LYS A 254 10.51 -8.49 -20.87
C LYS A 254 9.40 -8.43 -21.90
N ASP A 255 9.71 -8.99 -23.08
CA ASP A 255 8.77 -9.02 -24.19
C ASP A 255 7.58 -9.94 -23.99
#